data_AF-A0A0T5ZVU7-F1
#
_entry.id   AF-A0A0T5ZVU7-F1
#
_cell.length_a   1.000
_cell.length_b   1.000
_cell.length_c   1.000
_cell.angle_alpha   90.00
_cell.angle_beta   90.00
_cell.angle_gamma   90.00
#
_symmetry.space_group_name_H-M   'P 1'
#
loop_
_entity.id
_entity.type
_entity.pdbx_description
1 polymer ?
#
loop_
_entity_poly.entity_id
_entity_poly.type
_entity_poly.pdbx_seq_one_letter_code
_entity_poly.pdbx_strand_id
1 'polypeptide(L)'
;LIERPGIVGAHLCEADLPATRVPTEERKLRPQEDAVAHWVVLVDGTERDAVETACRDHLSPGALARRGAGGDITLGVYRLVYCLAR
;
A
#
# COMPACT_ATOMS: atom_id res chain seq x y z
N LEU A 1 13.55 -8.70 1.16
CA LEU A 1 12.44 -8.49 0.20
C LEU A 1 12.97 -7.98 -1.15
N ILE A 2 13.70 -6.86 -1.16
CA ILE A 2 14.27 -6.24 -2.38
C ILE A 2 15.27 -7.12 -3.16
N GLU A 3 15.91 -8.09 -2.49
CA GLU A 3 16.86 -9.01 -3.14
C GLU A 3 16.17 -10.15 -3.91
N ARG A 4 14.83 -10.24 -3.85
CA ARG A 4 14.09 -11.31 -4.53
C ARG A 4 13.98 -11.02 -6.03
N PRO A 5 14.25 -11.99 -6.91
CA PRO A 5 14.01 -11.84 -8.34
C PRO A 5 12.58 -11.38 -8.63
N GLY A 6 12.44 -10.42 -9.55
CA GLY A 6 11.16 -9.84 -9.95
C GLY A 6 10.65 -8.71 -9.05
N ILE A 7 11.31 -8.42 -7.93
CA ILE A 7 11.04 -7.22 -7.11
C ILE A 7 11.98 -6.11 -7.56
N VAL A 8 11.43 -4.94 -7.85
CA VAL A 8 12.18 -3.77 -8.32
C VAL A 8 12.23 -2.64 -7.29
N GLY A 9 11.32 -2.64 -6.32
CA GLY A 9 11.24 -1.60 -5.29
C GLY A 9 10.46 -2.04 -4.06
N ALA A 10 10.79 -1.42 -2.93
CA ALA A 10 9.99 -1.50 -1.72
C ALA A 10 10.09 -0.19 -0.95
N HIS A 11 8.96 0.32 -0.49
CA HIS A 11 8.84 1.63 0.15
C HIS A 11 8.05 1.47 1.45
N LEU A 12 8.57 2.05 2.52
CA LEU A 12 7.84 2.23 3.78
C LEU A 12 7.48 3.71 3.89
N CYS A 13 6.19 4.01 3.82
CA CYS A 13 5.66 5.36 3.87
C CYS A 13 4.93 5.59 5.19
N GLU A 14 5.19 6.72 5.84
CA GLU A 14 4.43 7.21 6.98
C GLU A 14 3.50 8.33 6.50
N ALA A 15 2.25 8.30 6.95
CA ALA A 15 1.31 9.36 6.61
C ALA A 15 1.56 10.61 7.45
N ASP A 16 1.74 11.74 6.78
CA ASP A 16 1.58 13.06 7.39
C ASP A 16 0.08 13.31 7.63
N LEU A 17 -0.41 12.94 8.82
CA LEU A 17 -1.82 13.07 9.18
C LEU A 17 -2.31 14.52 9.17
N PRO A 18 -1.56 15.52 9.69
CA PRO A 18 -1.92 16.92 9.53
C PRO A 18 -2.18 17.32 8.08
N ALA A 19 -1.29 16.95 7.15
CA ALA A 19 -1.46 17.25 5.74
C ALA A 19 -2.59 16.44 5.08
N THR A 20 -2.75 15.18 5.47
CA THR A 20 -3.77 14.26 4.91
C THR A 20 -5.19 14.65 5.30
N ARG A 21 -5.37 15.27 6.47
CA ARG A 21 -6.69 15.59 7.04
C ARG A 21 -7.16 17.02 6.75
N VAL A 22 -6.43 17.77 5.92
CA VAL A 22 -6.86 19.10 5.49
C VAL A 22 -8.20 18.97 4.76
N PRO A 23 -9.26 19.67 5.20
CA PRO A 23 -10.56 19.60 4.55
C PRO A 23 -10.49 20.13 3.11
N THR A 24 -11.08 19.40 2.18
CA THR A 24 -11.25 19.87 0.78
C THR A 24 -12.73 19.92 0.40
N GLU A 25 -13.07 20.69 -0.63
CA GLU A 25 -14.46 20.79 -1.11
C GLU A 25 -14.94 19.44 -1.67
N GLU A 26 -14.06 18.67 -2.30
CA GLU A 26 -14.35 17.33 -2.80
C GLU A 26 -14.76 16.37 -1.68
N ARG A 27 -14.23 16.56 -0.46
CA ARG A 27 -14.58 15.73 0.70
C ARG A 27 -16.06 15.87 1.07
N LYS A 28 -16.66 17.04 0.84
CA LYS A 28 -18.10 17.30 1.13
C LYS A 28 -19.03 16.51 0.22
N LEU A 29 -18.52 16.05 -0.92
CA LEU A 29 -19.30 15.27 -1.89
C LEU A 29 -19.35 13.77 -1.54
N ARG A 30 -18.56 13.31 -0.56
CA ARG A 30 -18.49 11.89 -0.19
C ARG A 30 -19.48 11.58 0.95
N PRO A 31 -20.19 10.45 0.89
CA PRO A 31 -21.11 10.04 1.95
C PRO A 31 -20.37 9.56 3.22
N GLN A 32 -19.10 9.20 3.12
CA GLN A 32 -18.25 8.79 4.23
C GLN A 32 -16.83 9.32 4.05
N GLU A 33 -16.13 9.52 5.16
CA GLU A 33 -14.71 9.90 5.14
C GLU A 33 -13.83 8.78 4.58
N ASP A 34 -12.76 9.16 3.86
CA ASP A 34 -11.78 8.20 3.36
C ASP A 34 -11.00 7.57 4.54
N ALA A 35 -10.74 6.26 4.44
CA ALA A 35 -9.88 5.56 5.39
C ALA A 35 -8.44 6.07 5.27
N VAL A 36 -7.81 6.36 6.42
CA VAL A 36 -6.42 6.84 6.47
C VAL A 36 -5.54 5.76 7.08
N ALA A 37 -4.58 5.27 6.31
CA ALA A 37 -3.52 4.41 6.82
C ALA A 37 -2.40 5.26 7.40
N HIS A 38 -1.95 4.94 8.62
CA HIS A 38 -0.78 5.58 9.23
C HIS A 38 0.54 5.16 8.54
N TRP A 39 0.56 3.92 8.06
CA TRP A 39 1.71 3.30 7.43
C TRP A 39 1.28 2.60 6.16
N VAL A 40 2.07 2.74 5.11
CA VAL A 40 1.89 2.02 3.84
C VAL A 40 3.21 1.33 3.49
N VAL A 41 3.15 0.04 3.21
CA VAL A 41 4.25 -0.69 2.59
C VAL A 41 3.89 -0.93 1.13
N LEU A 42 4.63 -0.30 0.22
CA LEU A 42 4.48 -0.51 -1.22
C LEU A 42 5.60 -1.41 -1.73
N VAL A 43 5.26 -2.41 -2.54
CA VAL A 43 6.22 -3.31 -3.18
C VAL A 43 5.95 -3.31 -4.67
N ASP A 44 6.98 -2.97 -5.43
CA ASP A 44 6.92 -2.91 -6.88
C ASP A 44 7.68 -4.10 -7.47
N GLY A 45 7.13 -4.66 -8.54
CA GLY A 45 7.74 -5.78 -9.25
C GLY A 45 7.29 -5.87 -10.69
N THR A 46 7.97 -6.72 -11.44
CA THR A 46 7.73 -6.89 -12.88
C THR A 46 6.54 -7.81 -13.16
N GLU A 47 6.37 -8.86 -12.36
CA GLU A 47 5.36 -9.89 -12.55
C GLU A 47 4.46 -10.01 -11.33
N ARG A 48 3.17 -10.25 -11.57
CA ARG A 48 2.17 -10.41 -10.50
C ARG A 48 2.58 -11.47 -9.49
N ASP A 49 2.95 -12.66 -9.96
CA ASP A 49 3.23 -13.81 -9.10
C ASP A 49 4.44 -13.58 -8.19
N ALA A 50 5.44 -12.83 -8.68
CA ALA A 50 6.61 -12.44 -7.90
C ALA A 50 6.21 -11.51 -6.75
N VAL A 51 5.37 -10.51 -7.03
CA VAL A 51 4.86 -9.56 -6.03
C VAL A 51 3.94 -10.27 -5.03
N GLU A 52 2.97 -11.06 -5.50
CA GLU A 52 2.04 -11.81 -4.64
C GLU A 52 2.79 -12.76 -3.70
N THR A 53 3.81 -13.44 -4.20
CA THR A 53 4.64 -14.34 -3.40
C THR A 53 5.48 -13.56 -2.37
N ALA A 54 6.08 -12.43 -2.76
CA ALA A 54 6.80 -11.58 -1.81
C ALA A 54 5.88 -11.02 -0.72
N CYS A 55 4.66 -10.58 -1.08
CA CYS A 55 3.66 -10.07 -0.15
C CYS A 55 3.17 -11.16 0.80
N ARG A 56 2.87 -12.36 0.32
CA ARG A 56 2.45 -13.49 1.16
C ARG A 56 3.52 -13.87 2.18
N ASP A 57 4.77 -13.97 1.74
CA ASP A 57 5.88 -14.43 2.58
C ASP A 57 6.28 -13.40 3.65
N HIS A 58 6.25 -12.10 3.30
CA HIS A 58 6.82 -11.05 4.16
C HIS A 58 5.80 -10.08 4.74
N LEU A 59 4.68 -9.85 4.05
CA LEU A 59 3.70 -8.80 4.34
C LEU A 59 2.30 -9.36 4.68
N SER A 60 2.17 -10.66 4.94
CA SER A 60 0.94 -11.18 5.53
C SER A 60 0.66 -10.52 6.88
N PRO A 61 -0.61 -10.38 7.30
CA PRO A 61 -0.94 -9.74 8.58
C PRO A 61 -0.17 -10.32 9.76
N GLY A 62 -0.02 -11.65 9.83
CA GLY A 62 0.77 -12.30 10.87
C GLY A 62 2.27 -12.00 10.80
N ALA A 63 2.84 -11.87 9.60
CA ALA A 63 4.24 -11.49 9.43
C ALA A 63 4.51 -10.04 9.83
N LEU A 64 3.56 -9.14 9.58
CA LEU A 64 3.64 -7.74 9.99
C LEU A 64 3.41 -7.58 11.50
N ALA A 65 2.44 -8.30 12.08
CA ALA A 65 2.18 -8.28 13.51
C ALA A 65 3.41 -8.72 14.33
N ARG A 66 4.14 -9.75 13.88
CA ARG A 66 5.42 -10.17 14.49
C ARG A 66 6.51 -9.10 14.46
N ARG A 67 6.36 -8.07 13.62
CA ARG A 67 7.27 -6.92 13.51
C ARG A 67 6.71 -5.66 14.18
N GLY A 68 5.62 -5.79 14.95
CA GLY A 68 5.02 -4.69 15.71
C GLY A 68 3.91 -3.93 15.01
N ALA A 69 3.47 -4.35 13.82
CA ALA A 69 2.29 -3.75 13.20
C ALA A 69 1.03 -4.08 14.04
N GLY A 70 0.28 -3.05 14.43
CA GLY A 70 -0.99 -3.17 15.12
C GLY A 70 -2.16 -2.69 14.27
N GLY A 71 -3.38 -3.02 14.69
CA GLY A 71 -4.62 -2.60 14.03
C GLY A 71 -4.99 -3.45 12.81
N ASP A 72 -5.96 -2.95 12.03
CA ASP A 72 -6.44 -3.61 10.83
C ASP A 72 -5.45 -3.44 9.68
N ILE A 73 -4.93 -4.58 9.19
CA ILE A 73 -3.97 -4.62 8.09
C ILE A 73 -4.74 -4.98 6.82
N THR A 74 -4.73 -4.07 5.84
CA THR A 74 -5.24 -4.33 4.50
C THR A 74 -4.09 -4.65 3.55
N LEU A 75 -4.22 -5.72 2.77
CA LEU A 75 -3.25 -6.11 1.75
C LEU A 75 -3.94 -6.23 0.40
N GLY A 76 -3.33 -5.65 -0.63
CA GLY A 76 -3.81 -5.73 -2.00
C GLY A 76 -2.63 -5.74 -2.97
N VAL A 77 -2.83 -6.39 -4.13
CA VAL A 77 -1.88 -6.35 -5.25
C VAL A 77 -2.58 -5.69 -6.43
N TYR A 78 -1.96 -4.62 -6.91
CA TYR A 78 -2.50 -3.77 -7.96
C TYR A 78 -1.59 -3.82 -9.18
N ARG A 79 -2.18 -3.70 -10.37
CA ARG A 79 -1.44 -3.57 -11.61
C ARG A 79 -1.53 -2.13 -12.08
N LEU A 80 -0.38 -1.50 -12.30
CA LEU A 80 -0.33 -0.20 -12.95
C LEU A 80 -0.86 -0.37 -14.39
N VAL A 81 -1.94 0.32 -14.70
CA VAL A 81 -2.53 0.34 -16.05
C VAL A 81 -2.17 1.67 -16.68
N TYR A 82 -1.53 1.61 -17.84
CA TYR A 82 -1.25 2.78 -18.65
C TYR A 82 -2.41 3.02 -19.64
N CYS A 83 -2.95 4.23 -19.65
CA CYS A 83 -3.95 4.68 -20.61
C CYS A 83 -3.39 5.85 -21.42
N LEU A 84 -3.36 5.72 -22.75
CA LEU A 84 -3.11 6.85 -23.65
C LEU A 84 -4.38 7.71 -23.74
N ALA A 85 -4.31 8.95 -23.27
CA ALA A 85 -5.32 9.94 -23.62
C ALA A 85 -5.11 10.36 -25.09
N ARG A 86 -6.20 10.39 -25.87
CA ARG A 86 -6.20 10.89 -27.26
C ARG A 86 -6.18 12.40 -27.29
#